data_AF-A0A439CWA7-F1
#
_entry.id   AF-A0A439CWA7-F1
#
_cell.length_a   1.000
_cell.length_b   1.000
_cell.length_c   1.000
_cell.angle_alpha   90.00
_cell.angle_beta   90.00
_cell.angle_gamma   90.00
#
_symmetry.space_group_name_H-M   'P 1'
#
loop_
_entity.id
_entity.type
_entity.pdbx_description
1 polymer ?
#
loop_
_entity_poly.entity_id
_entity_poly.type
_entity_poly.pdbx_seq_one_letter_code
_entity_poly.pdbx_strand_id
1 'polypeptide(L)'
;MLSVLRGAATSPSSEHHRSITTFLESRLEERQRSLSNRPPPRPSSYNPKSTATHPDTLPLLTKVSPPPNPSDPESRPVYATPHRPRPQSELGGTGRRKIPRLDLANDFPFLRLTKPQPAILSRVLGQKVSRRAERGEAVGFLKDEAIPDAVLEDEWDATIAQLRREEDGSLLWNGKLGKLRSIEPEQRRRGRHDVGTEIPYAHTVRQGMKEILDTLTRERADQIARAEAMRQLIIREKSLAAQEKAQRAAEKRARWETRMFELHGAGWRDLFPNLKESERAVQR
;
A
#
# COMPACT_ATOMS: atom_id res chain seq x y z
N MET A 1 51.18 -25.43 0.02
CA MET A 1 50.47 -24.15 0.24
C MET A 1 50.29 -23.79 1.72
N LEU A 2 49.89 -24.72 2.60
CA LEU A 2 49.70 -24.43 4.04
C LEU A 2 50.99 -24.03 4.79
N SER A 3 52.16 -24.48 4.34
CA SER A 3 53.47 -24.11 4.94
C SER A 3 53.83 -22.64 4.76
N VAL A 4 53.49 -22.06 3.59
CA VAL A 4 53.77 -20.65 3.24
C VAL A 4 52.94 -19.70 4.09
N LEU A 5 51.65 -20.00 4.28
CA LEU A 5 50.74 -19.20 5.11
C LEU A 5 51.10 -19.27 6.60
N ARG A 6 51.55 -20.43 7.08
CA ARG A 6 51.97 -20.61 8.48
C ARG A 6 53.27 -19.86 8.78
N GLY A 7 54.24 -19.91 7.86
CA GLY A 7 55.49 -19.15 7.95
C GLY A 7 55.31 -17.63 7.92
N ALA A 8 54.31 -17.15 7.17
CA ALA A 8 53.96 -15.73 7.09
C ALA A 8 53.18 -15.19 8.30
N ALA A 9 52.42 -16.06 9.00
CA ALA A 9 51.64 -15.69 10.17
C ALA A 9 52.46 -15.61 11.46
N THR A 10 53.57 -16.36 11.54
CA THR A 10 54.36 -16.49 12.77
C THR A 10 55.38 -15.36 12.94
N SER A 11 55.92 -14.83 11.83
CA SER A 11 56.96 -13.80 11.87
C SER A 11 56.77 -12.75 10.76
N PRO A 12 56.63 -11.46 11.08
CA PRO A 12 56.44 -10.39 10.10
C PRO A 12 57.69 -10.10 9.26
N SER A 13 58.87 -10.56 9.71
CA SER A 13 60.14 -10.47 8.99
C SER A 13 60.39 -11.64 8.02
N SER A 14 59.50 -12.63 7.99
CA SER A 14 59.63 -13.82 7.15
C SER A 14 59.52 -13.47 5.66
N GLU A 15 60.31 -14.15 4.84
CA GLU A 15 60.29 -13.99 3.37
C GLU A 15 58.90 -14.33 2.78
N HIS A 16 58.21 -15.30 3.39
CA HIS A 16 56.84 -15.66 3.03
C HIS A 16 55.83 -14.55 3.35
N HIS A 17 56.04 -13.80 4.44
CA HIS A 17 55.21 -12.65 4.78
C HIS A 17 55.35 -11.54 3.73
N ARG A 18 56.60 -11.21 3.36
CA ARG A 18 56.90 -10.24 2.30
C ARG A 18 56.34 -10.64 0.94
N SER A 19 56.39 -11.93 0.59
CA SER A 19 55.82 -12.42 -0.67
C SER A 19 54.28 -12.27 -0.70
N ILE A 20 53.61 -12.45 0.42
CA ILE A 20 52.15 -12.29 0.50
C ILE A 20 51.76 -10.81 0.50
N THR A 21 52.46 -9.96 1.26
CA THR A 21 52.15 -8.52 1.30
C THR A 21 52.35 -7.87 -0.06
N THR A 22 53.45 -8.18 -0.76
CA THR A 22 53.70 -7.66 -2.12
C THR A 22 52.65 -8.16 -3.12
N PHE A 23 52.21 -9.42 -3.01
CA PHE A 23 51.11 -9.94 -3.82
C PHE A 23 49.80 -9.19 -3.55
N LEU A 24 49.45 -8.95 -2.27
CA LEU A 24 48.24 -8.22 -1.92
C LEU A 24 48.30 -6.74 -2.33
N GLU A 25 49.45 -6.09 -2.16
CA GLU A 25 49.71 -4.73 -2.63
C GLU A 25 49.54 -4.63 -4.15
N SER A 26 50.14 -5.55 -4.91
CA SER A 26 49.98 -5.57 -6.38
C SER A 26 48.52 -5.78 -6.81
N ARG A 27 47.76 -6.62 -6.09
CA ARG A 27 46.31 -6.80 -6.35
C ARG A 27 45.48 -5.57 -5.98
N LEU A 28 45.84 -4.87 -4.91
CA LEU A 28 45.19 -3.62 -4.52
C LEU A 28 45.47 -2.52 -5.54
N GLU A 29 46.71 -2.41 -6.01
CA GLU A 29 47.09 -1.47 -7.08
C GLU A 29 46.36 -1.78 -8.39
N GLU A 30 46.28 -3.06 -8.79
CA GLU A 30 45.53 -3.50 -9.98
C GLU A 30 44.04 -3.15 -9.87
N ARG A 31 43.44 -3.36 -8.68
CA ARG A 31 42.06 -2.98 -8.41
C ARG A 31 41.86 -1.46 -8.43
N GLN A 32 42.77 -0.68 -7.85
CA GLN A 32 42.71 0.77 -7.87
C GLN A 32 42.84 1.31 -9.30
N ARG A 33 43.77 0.78 -10.11
CA ARG A 33 43.89 1.09 -11.54
C ARG A 33 42.63 0.73 -12.31
N SER A 34 42.02 -0.41 -12.00
CA SER A 34 40.76 -0.83 -12.64
C SER A 34 39.59 0.09 -12.27
N LEU A 35 39.54 0.59 -11.02
CA LEU A 35 38.53 1.54 -10.57
C LEU A 35 38.75 2.94 -11.15
N SER A 36 40.01 3.40 -11.27
CA SER A 36 40.32 4.71 -11.86
C SER A 36 40.12 4.71 -13.38
N ASN A 37 40.38 3.58 -14.06
CA ASN A 37 40.12 3.41 -15.49
C ASN A 37 38.66 3.09 -15.81
N ARG A 38 37.85 2.75 -14.80
CA ARG A 38 36.43 2.55 -15.00
C ARG A 38 35.83 3.90 -15.39
N PRO A 39 35.27 4.05 -16.60
CA PRO A 39 34.59 5.29 -16.93
C PRO A 39 33.52 5.54 -15.87
N PRO A 40 33.29 6.82 -15.48
CA PRO A 40 32.20 7.11 -14.56
C PRO A 40 30.95 6.45 -15.11
N PRO A 41 30.12 5.79 -14.26
CA PRO A 41 28.87 5.22 -14.72
C PRO A 41 28.18 6.32 -15.52
N ARG A 42 27.81 6.02 -16.78
CA ARG A 42 27.04 6.98 -17.60
C ARG A 42 25.95 7.52 -16.67
N PRO A 43 25.79 8.85 -16.53
CA PRO A 43 24.76 9.41 -15.67
C PRO A 43 23.50 8.65 -16.03
N SER A 44 22.98 7.92 -15.06
CA SER A 44 21.95 6.93 -15.32
C SER A 44 20.84 7.67 -16.03
N SER A 45 20.62 7.39 -17.33
CA SER A 45 19.45 7.91 -18.04
C SER A 45 18.16 7.32 -17.49
N TYR A 46 18.25 6.57 -16.39
CA TYR A 46 17.30 6.55 -15.30
C TYR A 46 17.05 7.97 -14.79
N ASN A 47 16.41 8.78 -15.64
CA ASN A 47 15.35 9.63 -15.17
C ASN A 47 14.41 8.65 -14.45
N PRO A 48 14.36 8.63 -13.10
CA PRO A 48 13.37 7.82 -12.44
C PRO A 48 12.05 8.36 -12.99
N LYS A 49 11.38 7.59 -13.86
CA LYS A 49 10.04 7.95 -14.32
C LYS A 49 9.26 8.08 -13.04
N SER A 50 9.03 9.31 -12.62
CA SER A 50 8.48 9.59 -11.30
C SER A 50 7.20 8.78 -11.22
N THR A 51 7.15 7.84 -10.27
CA THR A 51 5.93 7.08 -10.02
C THR A 51 4.90 7.95 -9.31
N ALA A 52 5.27 9.18 -8.94
CA ALA A 52 4.34 10.16 -8.44
C ALA A 52 3.36 10.53 -9.55
N THR A 53 2.08 10.55 -9.19
CA THR A 53 1.03 11.08 -10.04
C THR A 53 1.36 12.53 -10.40
N HIS A 54 1.28 12.86 -11.68
CA HIS A 54 1.40 14.26 -12.12
C HIS A 54 0.31 15.08 -11.41
N PRO A 55 0.61 16.28 -10.89
CA PRO A 55 -0.37 17.11 -10.16
C PRO A 55 -1.65 17.35 -10.96
N ASP A 56 -1.54 17.46 -12.29
CA ASP A 56 -2.68 17.66 -13.18
C ASP A 56 -3.51 16.39 -13.47
N THR A 57 -3.09 15.22 -12.96
CA THR A 57 -3.82 13.97 -13.17
C THR A 57 -5.02 13.90 -12.25
N LEU A 58 -6.19 14.16 -12.80
CA LEU A 58 -7.46 14.05 -12.08
C LEU A 58 -7.70 12.60 -11.63
N PRO A 59 -7.99 12.36 -10.34
CA PRO A 59 -8.21 11.02 -9.82
C PRO A 59 -9.52 10.43 -10.36
N LEU A 60 -9.52 9.12 -10.60
CA LEU A 60 -10.72 8.41 -11.05
C LEU A 60 -11.81 8.38 -9.95
N LEU A 61 -11.39 8.14 -8.72
CA LEU A 61 -12.25 8.06 -7.54
C LEU A 61 -11.85 9.16 -6.57
N THR A 62 -12.80 9.96 -6.14
CA THR A 62 -12.64 10.93 -5.06
C THR A 62 -13.47 10.47 -3.85
N LYS A 63 -12.87 10.56 -2.66
CA LYS A 63 -13.59 10.25 -1.43
C LYS A 63 -14.54 11.42 -1.14
N VAL A 64 -15.84 11.13 -1.07
CA VAL A 64 -16.91 12.10 -0.79
C VAL A 64 -17.63 11.80 0.52
N SER A 65 -17.02 10.97 1.38
CA SER A 65 -17.56 10.64 2.69
C SER A 65 -17.84 11.92 3.48
N PRO A 66 -18.96 12.01 4.21
CA PRO A 66 -19.21 13.12 5.10
C PRO A 66 -18.08 13.25 6.14
N PRO A 67 -17.80 14.46 6.63
CA PRO A 67 -16.87 14.64 7.73
C PRO A 67 -17.35 13.81 8.94
N PRO A 68 -16.42 13.25 9.74
CA PRO A 68 -16.77 12.43 10.89
C PRO A 68 -17.69 13.23 11.82
N ASN A 69 -18.91 12.74 11.99
CA ASN A 69 -19.89 13.34 12.88
C ASN A 69 -19.64 12.75 14.28
N PRO A 70 -19.67 13.54 15.38
CA PRO A 70 -19.60 13.00 16.73
C PRO A 70 -20.64 11.91 17.03
N SER A 71 -21.77 11.88 16.31
CA SER A 71 -22.78 10.80 16.42
C SER A 71 -22.43 9.52 15.67
N ASP A 72 -21.55 9.58 14.67
CA ASP A 72 -21.08 8.43 13.87
C ASP A 72 -19.61 8.63 13.51
N PRO A 73 -18.68 8.24 14.42
CA PRO A 73 -17.25 8.46 14.21
C PRO A 73 -16.67 7.61 13.08
N GLU A 74 -17.34 6.51 12.68
CA GLU A 74 -16.87 5.57 11.66
C GLU A 74 -17.86 5.43 10.50
N SER A 75 -18.31 6.57 9.97
CA SER A 75 -19.15 6.58 8.77
C SER A 75 -18.49 5.81 7.61
N ARG A 76 -19.27 4.95 6.96
CA ARG A 76 -18.80 4.14 5.84
C ARG A 76 -18.25 5.05 4.73
N PRO A 77 -17.05 4.77 4.20
CA PRO A 77 -16.50 5.60 3.13
C PRO A 77 -17.38 5.54 1.89
N VAL A 78 -17.55 6.68 1.22
CA VAL A 78 -18.29 6.80 -0.04
C VAL A 78 -17.37 7.44 -1.08
N TYR A 79 -17.41 6.90 -2.30
CA TYR A 79 -16.59 7.34 -3.42
C TYR A 79 -17.45 7.82 -4.58
N ALA A 80 -17.04 8.92 -5.19
CA ALA A 80 -17.63 9.45 -6.41
C ALA A 80 -16.64 9.37 -7.59
N THR A 81 -17.18 9.37 -8.81
CA THR A 81 -16.42 9.41 -10.05
C THR A 81 -16.68 10.74 -10.76
N PRO A 82 -15.90 11.79 -10.45
CA PRO A 82 -16.24 13.15 -10.87
C PRO A 82 -16.21 13.34 -12.40
N HIS A 83 -15.26 12.70 -13.09
CA HIS A 83 -15.00 12.98 -14.51
C HIS A 83 -15.47 11.87 -15.47
N ARG A 84 -16.09 10.80 -14.96
CA ARG A 84 -16.55 9.69 -15.81
C ARG A 84 -18.00 9.31 -15.50
N PRO A 85 -18.77 8.91 -16.52
CA PRO A 85 -18.38 8.64 -17.92
C PRO A 85 -18.22 9.92 -18.78
N ARG A 86 -17.24 9.93 -19.69
CA ARG A 86 -17.00 11.04 -20.65
C ARG A 86 -17.76 10.79 -21.97
N PRO A 87 -18.25 11.80 -22.70
CA PRO A 87 -18.93 11.62 -24.00
C PRO A 87 -17.98 11.14 -25.12
N GLN A 88 -18.53 10.62 -26.24
CA GLN A 88 -17.75 10.10 -27.38
C GLN A 88 -16.76 11.11 -27.97
N SER A 89 -17.14 12.38 -28.05
CA SER A 89 -16.31 13.48 -28.58
C SER A 89 -15.01 13.67 -27.79
N GLU A 90 -15.04 13.33 -26.51
CA GLU A 90 -13.90 13.43 -25.59
C GLU A 90 -13.07 12.15 -25.49
N LEU A 91 -13.58 11.04 -26.06
CA LEU A 91 -12.85 9.78 -26.15
C LEU A 91 -11.86 9.85 -27.31
N GLY A 92 -10.59 10.09 -26.98
CA GLY A 92 -9.51 10.09 -27.97
C GLY A 92 -9.40 8.77 -28.77
N GLY A 93 -8.79 8.84 -29.95
CA GLY A 93 -8.51 7.68 -30.80
C GLY A 93 -9.69 7.26 -31.69
N THR A 94 -10.06 5.98 -31.66
CA THR A 94 -11.05 5.37 -32.58
C THR A 94 -12.50 5.78 -32.30
N GLY A 95 -12.75 6.61 -31.28
CA GLY A 95 -14.09 7.01 -30.85
C GLY A 95 -14.95 5.86 -30.33
N ARG A 96 -14.39 4.66 -30.11
CA ARG A 96 -15.11 3.51 -29.55
C ARG A 96 -14.87 3.40 -28.05
N ARG A 97 -15.94 3.48 -27.27
CA ARG A 97 -15.91 3.31 -25.83
C ARG A 97 -15.46 1.90 -25.45
N LYS A 98 -14.39 1.80 -24.68
CA LYS A 98 -13.92 0.55 -24.08
C LYS A 98 -14.36 0.48 -22.63
N ILE A 99 -15.31 -0.40 -22.35
CA ILE A 99 -15.82 -0.59 -20.98
C ILE A 99 -14.76 -1.33 -20.15
N PRO A 100 -14.28 -0.75 -19.04
CA PRO A 100 -13.34 -1.41 -18.15
C PRO A 100 -13.99 -2.65 -17.51
N ARG A 101 -13.16 -3.65 -17.17
CA ARG A 101 -13.61 -4.79 -16.36
C ARG A 101 -13.19 -4.57 -14.91
N LEU A 102 -14.14 -4.74 -13.99
CA LEU A 102 -13.83 -4.78 -12.56
C LEU A 102 -13.20 -6.14 -12.25
N ASP A 103 -12.05 -6.09 -11.57
CA ASP A 103 -11.28 -7.25 -11.18
C ASP A 103 -10.76 -7.06 -9.75
N LEU A 104 -10.38 -8.16 -9.11
CA LEU A 104 -9.93 -8.17 -7.71
C LEU A 104 -8.55 -8.82 -7.62
N ALA A 105 -7.60 -8.11 -7.01
CA ALA A 105 -6.29 -8.65 -6.63
C ALA A 105 -6.27 -8.81 -5.11
N ASN A 106 -6.57 -10.02 -4.63
CA ASN A 106 -6.94 -10.25 -3.24
C ASN A 106 -8.13 -9.34 -2.86
N ASP A 107 -7.93 -8.44 -1.89
CA ASP A 107 -8.97 -7.50 -1.44
C ASP A 107 -8.92 -6.14 -2.14
N PHE A 108 -8.03 -5.94 -3.11
CA PHE A 108 -7.90 -4.66 -3.81
C PHE A 108 -8.68 -4.66 -5.14
N PRO A 109 -9.80 -3.93 -5.26
CA PRO A 109 -10.52 -3.75 -6.51
C PRO A 109 -9.76 -2.83 -7.45
N PHE A 110 -9.70 -3.20 -8.73
CA PHE A 110 -9.14 -2.35 -9.76
C PHE A 110 -9.87 -2.52 -11.09
N LEU A 111 -9.78 -1.48 -11.93
CA LEU A 111 -10.32 -1.51 -13.28
C LEU A 111 -9.25 -1.93 -14.28
N ARG A 112 -9.53 -3.01 -15.01
CA ARG A 112 -8.66 -3.51 -16.07
C ARG A 112 -9.13 -2.98 -17.43
N LEU A 113 -8.30 -2.17 -18.07
CA LEU A 113 -8.56 -1.61 -19.41
C LEU A 113 -8.02 -2.49 -20.55
N THR A 114 -6.86 -3.13 -20.37
CA THR A 114 -6.16 -3.90 -21.41
C THR A 114 -5.69 -5.26 -20.89
N LYS A 115 -5.43 -6.19 -21.81
CA LYS A 115 -4.67 -7.43 -21.56
C LYS A 115 -3.47 -7.42 -22.52
N PRO A 116 -2.23 -7.71 -22.06
CA PRO A 116 -1.83 -7.97 -20.67
C PRO A 116 -2.00 -6.73 -19.76
N GLN A 117 -1.96 -6.95 -18.43
CA GLN A 117 -2.05 -5.87 -17.44
C GLN A 117 -0.78 -5.00 -17.49
N PRO A 118 -0.88 -3.67 -17.36
CA PRO A 118 0.31 -2.82 -17.34
C PRO A 118 1.21 -3.17 -16.13
N ALA A 119 2.52 -3.28 -16.36
CA ALA A 119 3.49 -3.69 -15.36
C ALA A 119 3.47 -2.80 -14.11
N ILE A 120 3.23 -1.49 -14.27
CA ILE A 120 3.13 -0.54 -13.15
C ILE A 120 1.97 -0.90 -12.22
N LEU A 121 0.79 -1.21 -12.78
CA LEU A 121 -0.37 -1.60 -11.99
C LEU A 121 -0.13 -2.92 -11.26
N SER A 122 0.48 -3.90 -11.95
CA SER A 122 0.84 -5.18 -11.34
C SER A 122 1.78 -4.99 -10.15
N ARG A 123 2.83 -4.17 -10.31
CA ARG A 123 3.77 -3.83 -9.23
C ARG A 123 3.09 -3.17 -8.04
N VAL A 124 2.25 -2.15 -8.26
CA VAL A 124 1.56 -1.44 -7.17
C VAL A 124 0.60 -2.37 -6.43
N LEU A 125 -0.14 -3.22 -7.15
CA LEU A 125 -1.01 -4.21 -6.52
C LEU A 125 -0.22 -5.23 -5.72
N GLY A 126 0.88 -5.76 -6.26
CA GLY A 126 1.78 -6.67 -5.55
C GLY A 126 2.33 -6.06 -4.26
N GLN A 127 2.77 -4.80 -4.31
CA GLN A 127 3.23 -4.08 -3.12
C GLN A 127 2.14 -3.90 -2.07
N LYS A 128 0.91 -3.58 -2.48
CA LYS A 128 -0.23 -3.46 -1.57
C LYS A 128 -0.60 -4.79 -0.91
N VAL A 129 -0.60 -5.87 -1.70
CA VAL A 129 -0.84 -7.23 -1.21
C VAL A 129 0.23 -7.65 -0.20
N SER A 130 1.52 -7.44 -0.51
CA SER A 130 2.64 -7.73 0.39
C SER A 130 2.48 -7.00 1.73
N ARG A 131 2.28 -5.67 1.69
CA ARG A 131 2.11 -4.85 2.91
C ARG A 131 0.95 -5.32 3.77
N ARG A 132 -0.12 -5.81 3.16
CA ARG A 132 -1.26 -6.33 3.91
C ARG A 132 -0.99 -7.70 4.50
N ALA A 133 -0.27 -8.57 3.78
CA ALA A 133 0.19 -9.85 4.31
C ALA A 133 1.12 -9.64 5.51
N GLU A 134 2.10 -8.75 5.39
CA GLU A 134 3.03 -8.36 6.47
C GLU A 134 2.29 -7.90 7.73
N ARG A 135 1.20 -7.11 7.59
CA ARG A 135 0.36 -6.72 8.74
C ARG A 135 -0.38 -7.89 9.35
N GLY A 136 -0.87 -8.82 8.52
CA GLY A 136 -1.52 -10.04 9.00
C GLY A 136 -0.56 -10.92 9.79
N GLU A 137 0.66 -11.10 9.28
CA GLU A 137 1.75 -11.80 9.96
C GLU A 137 2.12 -11.11 11.27
N ALA A 138 2.22 -9.77 11.29
CA ALA A 138 2.49 -9.00 12.50
C ALA A 138 1.40 -9.21 13.57
N VAL A 139 0.13 -9.26 13.18
CA VAL A 139 -0.97 -9.59 14.13
C VAL A 139 -0.80 -11.00 14.69
N GLY A 140 -0.46 -11.98 13.86
CA GLY A 140 -0.19 -13.35 14.30
C GLY A 140 0.95 -13.40 15.33
N PHE A 141 2.10 -12.80 14.99
CA PHE A 141 3.25 -12.70 15.87
C PHE A 141 2.92 -12.01 17.21
N LEU A 142 2.24 -10.86 17.16
CA LEU A 142 1.86 -10.13 18.38
C LEU A 142 0.97 -10.97 19.28
N LYS A 143 0.03 -11.72 18.69
CA LYS A 143 -0.91 -12.54 19.44
C LYS A 143 -0.25 -13.77 20.06
N ASP A 144 0.56 -14.48 19.28
CA ASP A 144 1.03 -15.82 19.63
C ASP A 144 2.36 -15.78 20.41
N GLU A 145 3.18 -14.74 20.23
CA GLU A 145 4.50 -14.60 20.87
C GLU A 145 4.55 -13.36 21.78
N ALA A 146 4.32 -12.16 21.24
CA ALA A 146 4.62 -10.92 21.97
C ALA A 146 3.71 -10.67 23.18
N ILE A 147 2.41 -11.00 23.11
CA ILE A 147 1.49 -10.82 24.23
C ILE A 147 1.82 -11.77 25.39
N PRO A 148 2.02 -13.09 25.17
CA PRO A 148 2.50 -13.98 26.22
C PRO A 148 3.77 -13.50 26.91
N ASP A 149 4.79 -13.11 26.14
CA ASP A 149 6.05 -12.60 26.68
C ASP A 149 5.85 -11.32 27.49
N ALA A 150 4.99 -10.41 27.00
CA ALA A 150 4.69 -9.17 27.71
C ALA A 150 3.95 -9.39 29.04
N VAL A 151 3.12 -10.43 29.13
CA VAL A 151 2.46 -10.80 30.39
C VAL A 151 3.49 -11.33 31.40
N LEU A 152 4.45 -12.14 30.95
CA LEU A 152 5.52 -12.63 31.82
C LEU A 152 6.41 -11.49 32.32
N GLU A 153 6.70 -10.49 31.47
CA GLU A 153 7.43 -9.29 31.88
C GLU A 153 6.65 -8.48 32.93
N ASP A 154 5.34 -8.27 32.73
CA ASP A 154 4.48 -7.58 33.71
C ASP A 154 4.44 -8.33 35.06
N GLU A 155 4.40 -9.67 35.03
CA GLU A 155 4.47 -10.52 36.23
C GLU A 155 5.84 -10.38 36.93
N TRP A 156 6.93 -10.35 36.15
CA TRP A 156 8.27 -10.14 36.67
C TRP A 156 8.40 -8.77 37.34
N ASP A 157 7.98 -7.69 36.67
CA ASP A 157 7.97 -6.33 37.22
C ASP A 157 7.18 -6.25 38.53
N ALA A 158 6.03 -6.93 38.60
CA ALA A 158 5.23 -7.03 39.82
C ALA A 158 6.00 -7.73 40.96
N THR A 159 6.70 -8.83 40.67
CA THR A 159 7.51 -9.55 41.66
C THR A 159 8.69 -8.73 42.16
N ILE A 160 9.40 -8.02 41.27
CA ILE A 160 10.51 -7.14 41.63
C ILE A 160 10.02 -5.96 42.47
N ALA A 161 8.88 -5.36 42.09
CA ALA A 161 8.26 -4.29 42.87
C ALA A 161 7.83 -4.77 44.26
N GLN A 162 7.36 -6.02 44.40
CA GLN A 162 7.04 -6.60 45.69
C GLN A 162 8.30 -6.80 46.55
N LEU A 163 9.34 -7.45 46.02
CA LEU A 163 10.60 -7.69 46.73
C LEU A 163 11.23 -6.39 47.21
N ARG A 164 11.22 -5.33 46.37
CA ARG A 164 11.70 -4.00 46.73
C ARG A 164 10.96 -3.41 47.93
N ARG A 165 9.63 -3.56 47.98
CA ARG A 165 8.81 -3.10 49.11
C ARG A 165 9.12 -3.87 50.39
N GLU A 166 9.38 -5.18 50.27
CA GLU A 166 9.75 -6.03 51.40
C GLU A 166 11.14 -5.66 51.96
N GLU A 167 12.12 -5.38 51.10
CA GLU A 167 13.45 -4.90 51.51
C GLU A 167 13.39 -3.53 52.20
N ASP A 168 12.67 -2.57 51.60
CA ASP A 168 12.45 -1.23 52.18
C ASP A 168 11.71 -1.30 53.53
N GLY A 169 10.77 -2.25 53.68
CA GLY A 169 10.04 -2.50 54.93
C GLY A 169 10.86 -3.27 55.98
N SER A 170 11.73 -4.18 55.56
CA SER A 170 12.62 -4.98 56.42
C SER A 170 13.71 -4.11 57.07
N LEU A 171 14.22 -3.10 56.34
CA LEU A 171 15.12 -2.07 56.87
C LEU A 171 14.49 -1.22 58.00
N LEU A 172 13.16 -1.20 58.12
CA LEU A 172 12.45 -0.48 59.18
C LEU A 172 12.15 -1.34 60.42
N TRP A 173 12.17 -2.67 60.31
CA TRP A 173 11.79 -3.57 61.42
C TRP A 173 13.01 -4.11 62.18
N ASN A 174 14.16 -4.31 61.52
CA ASN A 174 15.35 -4.86 62.16
C ASN A 174 16.25 -3.80 62.84
N GLY A 175 15.80 -3.28 63.99
CA GLY A 175 16.71 -2.94 65.11
C GLY A 175 16.92 -1.47 65.49
N LYS A 176 16.21 -1.05 66.55
CA LYS A 176 16.64 -0.14 67.64
C LYS A 176 17.29 1.23 67.33
N LEU A 177 16.50 2.27 67.65
CA LEU A 177 16.88 3.60 68.19
C LEU A 177 18.25 4.17 67.78
N GLY A 178 18.24 4.98 66.73
CA GLY A 178 19.30 5.96 66.45
C GLY A 178 18.69 7.30 66.06
N LYS A 179 18.37 8.13 67.06
CA LYS A 179 18.16 9.59 66.96
C LYS A 179 17.32 10.09 65.77
N LEU A 180 16.08 10.49 66.06
CA LEU A 180 15.40 11.55 65.32
C LEU A 180 16.34 12.78 65.25
N ARG A 181 17.12 12.91 64.17
CA ARG A 181 17.46 14.21 63.61
C ARG A 181 16.36 14.53 62.62
N SER A 182 15.57 15.51 63.00
CA SER A 182 14.65 16.27 62.16
C SER A 182 15.31 16.64 60.84
N ILE A 183 15.11 15.79 59.84
CA ILE A 183 15.26 16.11 58.42
C ILE A 183 13.88 16.58 57.97
N GLU A 184 13.85 17.78 57.43
CA GLU A 184 12.65 18.55 57.11
C GLU A 184 11.55 17.77 56.37
N PRO A 185 10.26 18.08 56.61
CA PRO A 185 9.13 17.47 55.89
C PRO A 185 9.07 17.80 54.39
N GLU A 186 9.94 18.70 53.90
CA GLU A 186 9.82 19.27 52.55
C GLU A 186 10.49 18.44 51.45
N GLN A 187 11.44 17.57 51.78
CA GLN A 187 12.19 16.77 50.78
C GLN A 187 11.62 15.37 50.55
N ARG A 188 10.85 14.80 51.50
CA ARG A 188 10.10 13.55 51.28
C ARG A 188 8.91 13.69 50.33
N ARG A 189 8.51 14.93 50.01
CA ARG A 189 7.44 15.22 49.04
C ARG A 189 7.92 15.32 47.59
N ARG A 190 9.23 15.35 47.32
CA ARG A 190 9.77 15.41 45.93
C ARG A 190 10.21 14.06 45.36
N GLY A 191 10.26 13.01 46.18
CA GLY A 191 10.58 11.63 45.75
C GLY A 191 9.37 10.72 45.59
N ARG A 192 8.15 11.23 45.83
CA ARG A 192 6.91 10.54 45.50
C ARG A 192 6.57 10.87 44.04
N HIS A 193 7.46 10.50 43.12
CA HIS A 193 6.99 10.23 41.78
C HIS A 193 6.00 9.08 41.93
N ASP A 194 4.76 9.33 41.58
CA ASP A 194 3.70 8.34 41.46
C ASP A 194 4.25 7.07 40.80
N VAL A 195 4.53 6.04 41.60
CA VAL A 195 4.52 4.63 41.14
C VAL A 195 3.04 4.23 41.02
N GLY A 196 2.31 5.05 40.28
CA GLY A 196 0.87 5.10 40.21
C GLY A 196 0.55 5.26 38.75
N THR A 197 0.26 4.13 38.10
CA THR A 197 -0.24 4.01 36.72
C THR A 197 0.81 3.96 35.60
N GLU A 198 1.93 3.25 35.80
CA GLU A 198 2.65 2.73 34.64
C GLU A 198 1.74 1.71 33.93
N ILE A 199 1.50 1.94 32.64
CA ILE A 199 0.64 1.09 31.83
C ILE A 199 1.36 -0.26 31.66
N PRO A 200 0.75 -1.41 31.98
CA PRO A 200 1.38 -2.71 31.79
C PRO A 200 1.88 -2.88 30.36
N TYR A 201 3.05 -3.47 30.19
CA TYR A 201 3.63 -3.70 28.88
C TYR A 201 2.67 -4.53 28.00
N ALA A 202 2.03 -5.56 28.56
CA ALA A 202 1.03 -6.35 27.83
C ALA A 202 -0.16 -5.51 27.35
N HIS A 203 -0.54 -4.46 28.10
CA HIS A 203 -1.59 -3.54 27.66
C HIS A 203 -1.16 -2.77 26.40
N THR A 204 0.08 -2.26 26.36
CA THR A 204 0.60 -1.52 25.20
C THR A 204 0.69 -2.41 23.95
N VAL A 205 1.12 -3.66 24.10
CA VAL A 205 1.19 -4.63 22.99
C VAL A 205 -0.21 -4.96 22.46
N ARG A 206 -1.19 -5.18 23.35
CA ARG A 206 -2.59 -5.40 22.97
C ARG A 206 -3.19 -4.18 22.26
N GLN A 207 -2.84 -2.98 22.70
CA GLN A 207 -3.27 -1.75 22.05
C GLN A 207 -2.69 -1.66 20.62
N GLY A 208 -1.40 -1.92 20.43
CA GLY A 208 -0.78 -1.97 19.11
C GLY A 208 -1.43 -3.00 18.19
N MET A 209 -1.73 -4.20 18.70
CA MET A 209 -2.47 -5.22 17.94
C MET A 209 -3.86 -4.72 17.52
N LYS A 210 -4.61 -4.09 18.43
CA LYS A 210 -5.93 -3.51 18.15
C LYS A 210 -5.85 -2.45 17.05
N GLU A 211 -4.85 -1.56 17.10
CA GLU A 211 -4.65 -0.54 16.08
C GLU A 211 -4.39 -1.13 14.68
N ILE A 212 -3.62 -2.22 14.60
CA ILE A 212 -3.38 -2.92 13.34
C ILE A 212 -4.69 -3.55 12.82
N LEU A 213 -5.47 -4.20 13.70
CA LEU A 213 -6.77 -4.78 13.34
C LEU A 213 -7.78 -3.72 12.87
N ASP A 214 -7.86 -2.59 13.57
CA ASP A 214 -8.70 -1.46 13.20
C ASP A 214 -8.27 -0.90 11.83
N THR A 215 -6.96 -0.82 11.58
CA THR A 215 -6.40 -0.39 10.30
C THR A 215 -6.80 -1.35 9.17
N LEU A 216 -6.69 -2.66 9.37
CA LEU A 216 -7.10 -3.67 8.39
C LEU A 216 -8.61 -3.64 8.12
N THR A 217 -9.41 -3.38 9.14
CA THR A 217 -10.87 -3.26 9.05
C THR A 217 -11.26 -2.02 8.24
N ARG A 218 -10.68 -0.86 8.56
CA ARG A 218 -10.86 0.39 7.80
C ARG A 218 -10.41 0.25 6.35
N GLU A 219 -9.26 -0.39 6.11
CA GLU A 219 -8.77 -0.66 4.75
C GLU A 219 -9.76 -1.51 3.96
N ARG A 220 -10.32 -2.56 4.57
CA ARG A 220 -11.33 -3.42 3.93
C ARG A 220 -12.60 -2.64 3.60
N ALA A 221 -13.12 -1.85 4.54
CA ALA A 221 -14.29 -1.00 4.31
C ALA A 221 -14.05 0.00 3.15
N ASP A 222 -12.85 0.57 3.09
CA ASP A 222 -12.42 1.46 2.00
C ASP A 222 -12.42 0.74 0.64
N GLN A 223 -11.88 -0.49 0.58
CA GLN A 223 -11.89 -1.26 -0.67
C GLN A 223 -13.30 -1.64 -1.12
N ILE A 224 -14.19 -2.00 -0.20
CA ILE A 224 -15.60 -2.30 -0.54
C ILE A 224 -16.26 -1.08 -1.16
N ALA A 225 -16.09 0.10 -0.55
CA ALA A 225 -16.66 1.34 -1.07
C ALA A 225 -16.10 1.73 -2.45
N ARG A 226 -14.80 1.51 -2.68
CA ARG A 226 -14.18 1.72 -4.00
C ARG A 226 -14.74 0.75 -5.04
N ALA A 227 -14.90 -0.52 -4.70
CA ALA A 227 -15.47 -1.53 -5.59
C ALA A 227 -16.89 -1.16 -6.01
N GLU A 228 -17.69 -0.67 -5.05
CA GLU A 228 -19.05 -0.20 -5.30
C GLU A 228 -19.08 0.98 -6.28
N ALA A 229 -18.26 2.00 -6.05
CA ALA A 229 -18.15 3.15 -6.95
C ALA A 229 -17.67 2.74 -8.36
N MET A 230 -16.69 1.83 -8.45
CA MET A 230 -16.22 1.28 -9.72
C MET A 230 -17.31 0.49 -10.46
N ARG A 231 -18.15 -0.26 -9.73
CA ARG A 231 -19.29 -0.99 -10.31
C ARG A 231 -20.31 -0.03 -10.88
N GLN A 232 -20.68 1.02 -10.12
CA GLN A 232 -21.59 2.06 -10.60
C GLN A 232 -21.06 2.75 -11.86
N LEU A 233 -19.75 3.04 -11.89
CA LEU A 233 -19.10 3.59 -13.07
C LEU A 233 -19.24 2.69 -14.30
N ILE A 234 -19.01 1.38 -14.16
CA ILE A 234 -19.14 0.43 -15.26
C ILE A 234 -20.59 0.38 -15.78
N ILE A 235 -21.58 0.45 -14.90
CA ILE A 235 -23.00 0.49 -15.29
C ILE A 235 -23.27 1.73 -16.15
N ARG A 236 -22.80 2.91 -15.70
CA ARG A 236 -22.95 4.18 -16.44
C ARG A 236 -22.20 4.15 -17.78
N GLU A 237 -21.00 3.58 -17.82
CA GLU A 237 -20.23 3.40 -19.06
C GLU A 237 -20.93 2.46 -20.04
N LYS A 238 -21.58 1.38 -19.55
CA LYS A 238 -22.38 0.47 -20.37
C LYS A 238 -23.62 1.13 -20.96
N SER A 239 -24.36 1.90 -20.16
CA SER A 239 -25.55 2.59 -20.64
C SER A 239 -25.19 3.62 -21.71
N LEU A 240 -24.12 4.39 -21.50
CA LEU A 240 -23.63 5.36 -22.47
C LEU A 240 -23.13 4.67 -23.75
N ALA A 241 -22.40 3.54 -23.62
CA ALA A 241 -21.98 2.74 -24.78
C ALA A 241 -23.16 2.26 -25.64
N ALA A 242 -24.27 1.88 -25.00
CA ALA A 242 -25.47 1.43 -25.69
C ALA A 242 -26.14 2.57 -26.47
N GLN A 243 -26.24 3.76 -25.85
CA GLN A 243 -26.77 4.96 -26.50
C GLN A 243 -25.94 5.35 -27.72
N GLU A 244 -24.61 5.41 -27.59
CA GLU A 244 -23.69 5.73 -28.69
C GLU A 244 -23.73 4.68 -29.80
N LYS A 245 -23.91 3.40 -29.45
CA LYS A 245 -24.07 2.32 -30.44
C LYS A 245 -25.36 2.50 -31.24
N ALA A 246 -26.46 2.86 -30.56
CA ALA A 246 -27.74 3.13 -31.21
C ALA A 246 -27.66 4.37 -32.13
N GLN A 247 -27.06 5.46 -31.66
CA GLN A 247 -26.83 6.68 -32.46
C GLN A 247 -26.00 6.38 -33.71
N ARG A 248 -24.88 5.66 -33.58
CA ARG A 248 -24.06 5.27 -34.74
C ARG A 248 -24.79 4.33 -35.70
N ALA A 249 -25.64 3.45 -35.21
CA ALA A 249 -26.45 2.58 -36.07
C ALA A 249 -27.47 3.42 -36.86
N ALA A 250 -28.11 4.40 -36.22
CA ALA A 250 -29.03 5.33 -36.85
C ALA A 250 -28.32 6.23 -37.88
N GLU A 251 -27.17 6.82 -37.54
CA GLU A 251 -26.36 7.62 -38.47
C GLU A 251 -25.87 6.81 -39.66
N LYS A 252 -25.41 5.57 -39.42
CA LYS A 252 -24.98 4.67 -40.51
C LYS A 252 -26.15 4.33 -41.42
N ARG A 253 -27.34 4.09 -40.86
CA ARG A 253 -28.56 3.86 -41.62
C ARG A 253 -28.92 5.10 -42.43
N ALA A 254 -29.00 6.27 -41.81
CA ALA A 254 -29.28 7.54 -42.50
C ALA A 254 -28.32 7.80 -43.66
N ARG A 255 -27.01 7.66 -43.45
CA ARG A 255 -26.00 7.81 -44.51
C ARG A 255 -26.16 6.80 -45.63
N TRP A 256 -26.53 5.56 -45.30
CA TRP A 256 -26.80 4.53 -46.30
C TRP A 256 -28.06 4.86 -47.10
N GLU A 257 -29.13 5.31 -46.45
CA GLU A 257 -30.37 5.74 -47.10
C GLU A 257 -30.14 6.94 -48.02
N THR A 258 -29.37 7.96 -47.59
CA THR A 258 -28.97 9.09 -48.43
C THR A 258 -28.19 8.61 -49.66
N ARG A 259 -27.21 7.73 -49.48
CA ARG A 259 -26.43 7.18 -50.59
C ARG A 259 -27.28 6.34 -51.55
N MET A 260 -28.25 5.58 -51.03
CA MET A 260 -29.18 4.79 -51.85
C MET A 260 -30.14 5.69 -52.63
N PHE A 261 -30.60 6.77 -52.01
CA PHE A 261 -31.41 7.78 -52.68
C PHE A 261 -30.63 8.48 -53.81
N GLU A 262 -29.36 8.82 -53.59
CA GLU A 262 -28.49 9.41 -54.62
C GLU A 262 -28.25 8.45 -55.81
N LEU A 263 -28.08 7.15 -55.55
CA LEU A 263 -27.78 6.16 -56.60
C LEU A 263 -29.00 5.67 -57.38
N HIS A 264 -30.15 5.51 -56.72
CA HIS A 264 -31.32 4.83 -57.28
C HIS A 264 -32.58 5.72 -57.33
N GLY A 265 -32.49 6.98 -56.91
CA GLY A 265 -33.62 7.92 -56.90
C GLY A 265 -34.75 7.47 -55.97
N ALA A 266 -35.97 7.98 -56.17
CA ALA A 266 -37.10 7.74 -55.25
C ALA A 266 -37.54 6.25 -55.15
N GLY A 267 -37.22 5.42 -56.13
CA GLY A 267 -37.59 3.99 -56.18
C GLY A 267 -36.66 3.06 -55.40
N TRP A 268 -35.62 3.57 -54.74
CA TRP A 268 -34.62 2.73 -54.07
C TRP A 268 -35.20 1.81 -52.99
N ARG A 269 -36.31 2.23 -52.34
CA ARG A 269 -36.99 1.46 -51.30
C ARG A 269 -37.72 0.23 -51.83
N ASP A 270 -38.04 0.19 -53.12
CA ASP A 270 -38.69 -0.95 -53.76
C ASP A 270 -37.70 -2.07 -54.12
N LEU A 271 -36.40 -1.72 -54.22
CA LEU A 271 -35.32 -2.67 -54.45
C LEU A 271 -35.00 -3.55 -53.22
N PHE A 272 -35.46 -3.15 -52.02
CA PHE A 272 -35.21 -3.86 -50.75
C PHE A 272 -36.50 -4.08 -49.94
N PRO A 273 -37.37 -5.03 -50.35
CA PRO A 273 -38.65 -5.29 -49.68
C PRO A 273 -38.52 -5.61 -48.19
N ASN A 274 -37.47 -6.33 -47.82
CA ASN A 274 -37.21 -6.77 -46.44
C ASN A 274 -37.00 -5.60 -45.45
N LEU A 275 -36.62 -4.42 -45.93
CA LEU A 275 -36.50 -3.23 -45.06
C LEU A 275 -37.88 -2.74 -44.60
N LYS A 276 -38.90 -2.76 -45.48
CA LYS A 276 -40.27 -2.33 -45.16
C LYS A 276 -40.92 -3.22 -44.09
N GLU A 277 -40.61 -4.51 -44.08
CA GLU A 277 -41.12 -5.46 -43.10
C GLU A 277 -40.50 -5.23 -41.71
N SER A 278 -39.20 -4.89 -41.65
CA SER A 278 -38.52 -4.60 -40.39
C SER A 278 -39.05 -3.34 -39.69
N GLU A 279 -39.49 -2.33 -40.44
CA GLU A 279 -40.09 -1.11 -39.88
C GLU A 279 -41.51 -1.37 -39.36
N ARG A 280 -42.30 -2.19 -40.07
CA ARG A 280 -43.64 -2.60 -39.63
C ARG A 280 -43.62 -3.45 -38.37
N ALA A 281 -42.59 -4.27 -38.19
CA ALA A 281 -42.42 -5.12 -37.00
C ALA A 281 -42.01 -4.33 -35.74
N VAL A 282 -41.41 -3.14 -35.89
CA VAL A 282 -41.04 -2.26 -34.77
C VAL A 282 -42.21 -1.38 -34.31
N GLN A 283 -43.26 -1.22 -35.14
CA GLN A 283 -44.45 -0.43 -34.85
C GLN A 283 -45.62 -1.23 -34.23
N ARG A 284 -45.49 -2.55 -34.11
CA ARG A 284 -46.42 -3.42 -33.37
C ARG A 284 -45.85 -3.76 -32.01
#